data_AF-A0A975PBT8-F1
#
_entry.id   AF-A0A975PBT8-F1
#
_cell.length_a   1.000
_cell.length_b   1.000
_cell.length_c   1.000
_cell.angle_alpha   90.00
_cell.angle_beta   90.00
_cell.angle_gamma   90.00
#
_symmetry.space_group_name_H-M   'P 1'
#
loop_
_entity.id
_entity.type
_entity.pdbx_description
1 polymer ?
#
loop_
_entity_poly.entity_id
_entity_poly.type
_entity_poly.pdbx_seq_one_letter_code
_entity_poly.pdbx_strand_id
1 'polypeptide(L)'
;MATRVCRTWCLDEQAQHSLPVIVAPNKESVFPEQVPADFQKASSRLVHQVEAAAKGLVHAMFLEKFILGHAERLSFFNKGDTHWSTLGAWHVANHIFKGLEIPRRIEPISDEVEFHWSVSKIGDLSNKFDPPIGLGGWHAVIRGGRAKCTFNNGITNHGHVSIWEGGDPDGPSILLFGDSFAGALVSYLAHRSRRLVRLHTSSIDKETLFRERPEIVLSVAVERFLRSVPTGMAEFSYKTDLRQKLQALDDAARKDLSADMLQRQPPTNAAYAADILASMPSGQGSTLPA
;
A
#
# COMPACT_ATOMS: atom_id res chain seq x y z
N MET A 1 16.23 7.38 16.67
CA MET A 1 15.06 6.69 16.07
C MET A 1 15.04 6.85 14.55
N ALA A 2 14.98 8.06 14.00
CA ALA A 2 14.97 8.33 12.55
C ALA A 2 16.09 7.64 11.74
N THR A 3 17.33 7.65 12.22
CA THR A 3 18.46 6.95 11.58
C THR A 3 18.26 5.43 11.50
N ARG A 4 17.57 4.82 12.48
CA ARG A 4 17.28 3.37 12.45
C ARG A 4 16.19 3.04 11.44
N VAL A 5 15.18 3.90 11.28
CA VAL A 5 14.15 3.78 10.22
C VAL A 5 14.80 3.80 8.84
N CYS A 6 15.76 4.70 8.62
CA CYS A 6 16.46 4.79 7.34
C CYS A 6 17.30 3.54 7.07
N ARG A 7 17.99 3.00 8.09
CA ARG A 7 18.77 1.76 7.95
C ARG A 7 17.92 0.53 7.66
N THR A 8 16.68 0.47 8.14
CA THR A 8 15.75 -0.62 7.78
C THR A 8 15.21 -0.50 6.36
N TRP A 9 15.27 0.70 5.76
CA TRP A 9 14.88 0.95 4.37
C TRP A 9 16.06 0.83 3.39
N CYS A 10 17.30 0.93 3.86
CA CYS A 10 18.45 0.49 3.09
C CYS A 10 18.41 -1.04 2.99
N LEU A 11 18.31 -1.59 1.79
CA LEU A 11 18.55 -3.01 1.61
C LEU A 11 20.01 -3.32 2.00
N ASP A 12 20.20 -4.46 2.65
CA ASP A 12 21.50 -5.07 2.91
C ASP A 12 22.35 -5.08 1.61
N GLU A 13 23.67 -4.96 1.70
CA GLU A 13 24.62 -4.70 0.58
C GLU A 13 24.51 -5.65 -0.63
N GLN A 14 23.72 -6.72 -0.50
CA GLN A 14 23.49 -7.74 -1.52
C GLN A 14 22.32 -7.44 -2.48
N ALA A 15 21.40 -6.53 -2.18
CA ALA A 15 20.30 -6.23 -3.09
C ALA A 15 20.65 -5.06 -4.01
N GLN A 16 20.78 -5.32 -5.31
CA GLN A 16 21.10 -4.34 -6.36
C GLN A 16 19.97 -3.31 -6.64
N HIS A 17 18.95 -3.21 -5.79
CA HIS A 17 17.77 -2.36 -6.02
C HIS A 17 17.78 -1.14 -5.09
N SER A 18 17.63 0.06 -5.64
CA SER A 18 17.19 1.20 -4.86
C SER A 18 15.74 0.96 -4.39
N LEU A 19 15.46 1.11 -3.10
CA LEU A 19 14.10 1.06 -2.53
C LEU A 19 13.59 2.49 -2.31
N PRO A 20 12.83 3.09 -3.25
CA PRO A 20 12.08 4.30 -3.01
C PRO A 20 11.16 4.17 -1.80
N VAL A 21 11.38 5.04 -0.82
CA VAL A 21 10.47 5.21 0.31
C VAL A 21 9.56 6.40 0.03
N ILE A 22 8.26 6.15 -0.07
CA ILE A 22 7.24 7.16 -0.29
C ILE A 22 6.53 7.43 1.02
N VAL A 23 6.59 8.68 1.47
CA VAL A 23 5.94 9.12 2.69
C VAL A 23 4.75 10.02 2.36
N ALA A 24 3.55 9.50 2.60
CA ALA A 24 2.32 10.27 2.47
C ALA A 24 2.13 11.18 3.70
N PRO A 25 1.80 12.47 3.53
CA PRO A 25 1.47 13.33 4.67
C PRO A 25 0.12 12.95 5.27
N ASN A 26 -0.12 13.32 6.51
CA ASN A 26 -1.45 13.29 7.08
C ASN A 26 -2.30 14.39 6.44
N LYS A 27 -3.59 14.11 6.28
CA LYS A 27 -4.56 15.01 5.65
C LYS A 27 -4.62 16.37 6.35
N GLU A 28 -4.64 16.38 7.67
CA GLU A 28 -4.64 17.60 8.50
C GLU A 28 -3.34 18.41 8.39
N SER A 29 -2.24 17.80 7.98
CA SER A 29 -0.99 18.52 7.71
C SER A 29 -1.01 19.22 6.35
N VAL A 30 -1.80 18.72 5.40
CA VAL A 30 -2.02 19.35 4.09
C VAL A 30 -3.09 20.45 4.18
N PHE A 31 -4.08 20.28 5.04
CA PHE A 31 -5.21 21.22 5.22
C PHE A 31 -5.31 21.77 6.65
N PRO A 32 -4.28 22.45 7.17
CA PRO A 32 -4.35 23.05 8.52
C PRO A 32 -5.44 24.11 8.63
N GLU A 33 -5.91 24.69 7.53
CA GLU A 33 -7.02 25.64 7.50
C GLU A 33 -8.40 25.00 7.70
N GLN A 34 -8.49 23.67 7.60
CA GLN A 34 -9.76 22.92 7.75
C GLN A 34 -9.93 22.31 9.14
N VAL A 35 -8.93 22.42 10.03
CA VAL A 35 -9.05 21.99 11.43
C VAL A 35 -9.59 23.15 12.30
N PRO A 36 -10.19 22.88 13.47
CA PRO A 36 -10.68 23.95 14.35
C PRO A 36 -9.55 24.92 14.73
N ALA A 37 -9.89 26.20 14.93
CA ALA A 37 -8.92 27.28 15.13
C ALA A 37 -7.98 27.07 16.34
N ASP A 38 -8.40 26.29 17.33
CA ASP A 38 -7.60 25.95 18.51
C ASP A 38 -6.50 24.91 18.22
N PHE A 39 -6.55 24.25 17.06
CA PHE A 39 -5.52 23.32 16.61
C PHE A 39 -4.57 24.03 15.64
N GLN A 40 -3.28 24.02 15.97
CA GLN A 40 -2.24 24.56 15.12
C GLN A 40 -1.33 23.45 14.62
N LYS A 41 -1.04 23.47 13.32
CA LYS A 41 -0.02 22.60 12.73
C LYS A 41 1.34 23.00 13.28
N ALA A 42 2.03 22.05 13.91
CA ALA A 42 3.39 22.25 14.38
C ALA A 42 4.34 22.55 13.20
N SER A 43 5.22 23.54 13.39
CA SER A 43 6.25 23.93 12.40
C SER A 43 7.31 22.83 12.19
N SER A 44 7.57 22.01 13.21
CA SER A 44 8.44 20.86 13.14
C SER A 44 7.72 19.60 13.61
N ARG A 45 7.78 18.55 12.79
CA ARG A 45 7.03 17.29 12.98
C ARG A 45 8.00 16.12 12.85
N LEU A 46 7.62 14.94 13.32
CA LEU A 46 8.48 13.75 13.26
C LEU A 46 8.95 13.45 11.84
N VAL A 47 8.08 13.62 10.85
CA VAL A 47 8.42 13.39 9.45
C VAL A 47 9.56 14.27 8.95
N HIS A 48 9.69 15.53 9.41
CA HIS A 48 10.79 16.40 9.02
C HIS A 48 12.14 15.88 9.57
N GLN A 49 12.12 15.26 10.76
CA GLN A 49 13.30 14.64 11.35
C GLN A 49 13.69 13.36 10.57
N VAL A 50 12.70 12.60 10.10
CA VAL A 50 12.92 11.42 9.26
C VAL A 50 13.43 11.82 7.87
N GLU A 51 12.86 12.86 7.24
CA GLU A 51 13.34 13.44 5.97
C GLU A 51 14.80 13.88 6.08
N ALA A 52 15.14 14.63 7.14
CA ALA A 52 16.52 15.05 7.37
C ALA A 52 17.48 13.86 7.56
N ALA A 53 17.06 12.83 8.29
CA ALA A 53 17.87 11.63 8.52
C ALA A 53 17.99 10.72 7.29
N ALA A 54 17.00 10.72 6.39
CA ALA A 54 16.98 9.91 5.18
C ALA A 54 17.86 10.48 4.06
N LYS A 55 18.13 11.78 4.11
CA LYS A 55 18.86 12.51 3.05
C LYS A 55 20.23 11.88 2.77
N GLY A 56 20.42 11.42 1.55
CA GLY A 56 21.66 10.79 1.08
C GLY A 56 21.87 9.34 1.54
N LEU A 57 20.94 8.78 2.32
CA LEU A 57 20.98 7.37 2.76
C LEU A 57 20.00 6.49 1.98
N VAL A 58 18.83 7.04 1.65
CA VAL A 58 17.79 6.35 0.88
C VAL A 58 17.22 7.28 -0.16
N HIS A 59 16.77 6.71 -1.29
CA HIS A 59 15.91 7.43 -2.21
C HIS A 59 14.52 7.56 -1.57
N ALA A 60 14.12 8.77 -1.18
CA ALA A 60 12.86 8.99 -0.48
C ALA A 60 12.07 10.16 -1.07
N MET A 61 10.76 9.97 -1.20
CA MET A 61 9.78 10.95 -1.69
C MET A 61 8.85 11.34 -0.54
N PHE A 62 9.11 12.49 0.07
CA PHE A 62 8.24 13.08 1.09
C PHE A 62 7.18 13.96 0.40
N LEU A 63 5.94 13.49 0.37
CA LEU A 63 4.93 14.04 -0.55
C LEU A 63 4.27 15.34 -0.06
N GLU A 64 4.55 15.82 1.15
CA GLU A 64 3.89 17.01 1.70
C GLU A 64 4.07 18.24 0.81
N LYS A 65 5.32 18.60 0.50
CA LYS A 65 5.62 19.78 -0.34
C LYS A 65 5.07 19.62 -1.76
N PHE A 66 5.13 18.40 -2.30
CA PHE A 66 4.55 18.06 -3.59
C PHE A 66 3.05 18.36 -3.61
N ILE A 67 2.29 17.86 -2.64
CA ILE A 67 0.84 18.07 -2.57
C ILE A 67 0.48 19.54 -2.31
N LEU A 68 1.20 20.22 -1.40
CA LEU A 68 0.97 21.63 -1.10
C LEU A 68 1.17 22.55 -2.32
N GLY A 69 2.06 22.17 -3.25
CA GLY A 69 2.31 22.89 -4.49
C GLY A 69 1.24 22.70 -5.58
N HIS A 70 0.26 21.82 -5.40
CA HIS A 70 -0.80 21.58 -6.39
C HIS A 70 -1.98 22.54 -6.23
N ALA A 71 -2.43 23.12 -7.34
CA ALA A 71 -3.64 23.96 -7.37
C ALA A 71 -4.89 23.18 -6.92
N GLU A 72 -4.95 21.89 -7.25
CA GLU A 72 -6.05 20.98 -6.91
C GLU A 72 -5.84 20.24 -5.58
N ARG A 73 -5.00 20.76 -4.67
CA ARG A 73 -4.62 20.07 -3.43
C ARG A 73 -5.80 19.51 -2.65
N LEU A 74 -6.94 20.21 -2.59
CA LEU A 74 -8.14 19.79 -1.87
C LEU A 74 -8.71 18.46 -2.39
N SER A 75 -8.54 18.21 -3.70
CA SER A 75 -9.02 16.99 -4.34
C SER A 75 -8.07 15.81 -4.15
N PHE A 76 -6.88 16.00 -3.54
CA PHE A 76 -5.98 14.89 -3.22
C PHE A 76 -6.56 13.96 -2.16
N PHE A 77 -7.49 14.41 -1.31
CA PHE A 77 -8.05 13.60 -0.24
C PHE A 77 -9.57 13.50 -0.34
N ASN A 78 -10.07 12.32 0.01
CA ASN A 78 -11.51 12.10 0.12
C ASN A 78 -12.04 12.88 1.34
N LYS A 79 -13.12 13.67 1.19
CA LYS A 79 -13.61 14.53 2.27
C LYS A 79 -14.00 13.74 3.53
N GLY A 80 -14.75 12.66 3.35
CA GLY A 80 -15.26 11.78 4.41
C GLY A 80 -14.35 10.64 4.83
N ASP A 81 -13.07 10.68 4.45
CA ASP A 81 -12.14 9.57 4.65
C ASP A 81 -10.74 10.09 5.00
N THR A 82 -9.93 9.26 5.67
CA THR A 82 -8.54 9.60 6.02
C THR A 82 -7.56 9.49 4.85
N HIS A 83 -7.89 8.76 3.78
CA HIS A 83 -7.01 8.46 2.66
C HIS A 83 -7.05 9.52 1.55
N TRP A 84 -6.04 9.49 0.68
CA TRP A 84 -6.13 10.20 -0.59
C TRP A 84 -7.29 9.70 -1.47
N SER A 85 -7.80 10.56 -2.33
CA SER A 85 -8.74 10.17 -3.39
C SER A 85 -8.01 9.39 -4.49
N THR A 86 -8.78 8.79 -5.41
CA THR A 86 -8.15 8.19 -6.61
C THR A 86 -7.49 9.25 -7.48
N LEU A 87 -8.03 10.48 -7.54
CA LEU A 87 -7.36 11.59 -8.21
C LEU A 87 -6.02 11.94 -7.56
N GLY A 88 -5.97 12.05 -6.23
CA GLY A 88 -4.72 12.26 -5.50
C GLY A 88 -3.71 11.14 -5.73
N ALA A 89 -4.17 9.89 -5.68
CA ALA A 89 -3.35 8.73 -5.97
C ALA A 89 -2.81 8.72 -7.41
N TRP A 90 -3.57 9.20 -8.40
CA TRP A 90 -3.11 9.37 -9.78
C TRP A 90 -1.94 10.36 -9.88
N HIS A 91 -2.07 11.54 -9.25
CA HIS A 91 -0.97 12.51 -9.19
C HIS A 91 0.28 11.93 -8.51
N VAL A 92 0.09 11.21 -7.40
CA VAL A 92 1.18 10.58 -6.66
C VAL A 92 1.85 9.47 -7.50
N ALA A 93 1.08 8.61 -8.16
CA ALA A 93 1.62 7.58 -9.04
C ALA A 93 2.47 8.20 -10.17
N ASN A 94 1.97 9.26 -10.80
CA ASN A 94 2.73 10.00 -11.82
C ASN A 94 3.98 10.69 -11.27
N HIS A 95 3.95 11.17 -10.03
CA HIS A 95 5.14 11.70 -9.36
C HIS A 95 6.18 10.61 -9.11
N ILE A 96 5.74 9.42 -8.65
CA ILE A 96 6.59 8.24 -8.49
C ILE A 96 7.23 7.89 -9.83
N PHE A 97 6.46 7.68 -10.90
CA PHE A 97 7.02 7.32 -12.21
C PHE A 97 8.07 8.29 -12.73
N LYS A 98 7.87 9.60 -12.50
CA LYS A 98 8.85 10.64 -12.89
C LYS A 98 10.09 10.66 -12.03
N GLY A 99 9.99 10.28 -10.76
CA GLY A 99 11.08 10.31 -9.78
C GLY A 99 11.90 9.02 -9.70
N LEU A 100 11.42 7.91 -10.30
CA LEU A 100 12.14 6.64 -10.33
C LEU A 100 13.33 6.71 -11.29
N GLU A 101 14.53 6.47 -10.75
CA GLU A 101 15.78 6.37 -11.51
C GLU A 101 16.03 4.92 -11.94
N ILE A 102 15.23 4.42 -12.89
CA ILE A 102 15.29 3.05 -13.39
C ILE A 102 15.76 2.99 -14.85
N PRO A 103 16.43 1.90 -15.30
CA PRO A 103 16.96 1.81 -16.66
C PRO A 103 15.89 1.96 -17.75
N ARG A 104 14.67 1.46 -17.51
CA ARG A 104 13.52 1.62 -18.39
C ARG A 104 12.57 2.65 -17.81
N ARG A 105 12.50 3.82 -18.43
CA ARG A 105 11.57 4.89 -18.02
C ARG A 105 10.13 4.38 -18.07
N ILE A 106 9.36 4.65 -17.01
CA ILE A 106 7.92 4.44 -17.01
C ILE A 106 7.26 5.74 -17.44
N GLU A 107 6.44 5.67 -18.49
CA GLU A 107 5.70 6.84 -18.95
C GLU A 107 4.54 7.17 -17.99
N PRO A 108 4.37 8.45 -17.61
CA PRO A 108 3.21 8.88 -16.82
C PRO A 108 1.88 8.51 -17.47
N ILE A 109 0.84 8.36 -16.66
CA ILE A 109 -0.54 8.15 -17.11
C ILE A 109 -1.16 9.52 -17.40
N SER A 110 -1.38 9.83 -18.67
CA SER A 110 -2.03 11.06 -19.14
C SER A 110 -3.37 10.76 -19.83
N ASP A 111 -3.35 10.52 -21.13
CA ASP A 111 -4.53 10.46 -22.01
C ASP A 111 -5.31 9.14 -21.87
N GLU A 112 -4.97 8.32 -20.89
CA GLU A 112 -5.62 7.06 -20.56
C GLU A 112 -6.54 7.21 -19.34
N VAL A 113 -6.68 8.41 -18.77
CA VAL A 113 -7.48 8.65 -17.56
C VAL A 113 -8.79 9.38 -17.89
N GLU A 114 -9.86 8.99 -17.21
CA GLU A 114 -11.13 9.71 -17.12
C GLU A 114 -11.33 10.26 -15.73
N PHE A 115 -11.86 11.48 -15.67
CA PHE A 115 -12.21 12.14 -14.43
C PHE A 115 -13.73 12.20 -14.31
N HIS A 116 -14.26 11.72 -13.20
CA HIS A 116 -15.69 11.81 -12.93
C HIS A 116 -15.94 12.18 -11.48
N TRP A 117 -17.03 12.91 -11.26
CA TRP A 117 -17.54 13.18 -9.93
C TRP A 117 -18.48 12.06 -9.51
N SER A 118 -18.32 11.55 -8.28
CA SER A 118 -19.32 10.67 -7.68
C SER A 118 -19.39 10.86 -6.17
N VAL A 119 -20.57 10.57 -5.60
CA VAL A 119 -20.68 10.34 -4.15
C VAL A 119 -19.94 9.05 -3.88
N SER A 120 -18.78 9.15 -3.22
CA SER A 120 -17.95 7.98 -2.96
C SER A 120 -18.67 7.05 -1.98
N LYS A 121 -18.16 5.82 -1.87
CA LYS A 121 -18.47 4.94 -0.73
C LYS A 121 -18.27 5.72 0.58
N ILE A 122 -19.09 5.42 1.59
CA ILE A 122 -18.95 5.98 2.94
C ILE A 122 -17.53 5.70 3.43
N GLY A 123 -16.76 6.77 3.62
CA GLY A 123 -15.38 6.71 4.08
C GLY A 123 -15.25 6.39 5.56
N ASP A 124 -14.04 6.08 6.01
CA ASP A 124 -13.76 5.66 7.38
C ASP A 124 -14.13 6.70 8.47
N LEU A 125 -14.06 7.99 8.16
CA LEU A 125 -14.51 9.08 9.05
C LEU A 125 -16.01 9.29 8.94
N SER A 126 -16.54 9.30 7.72
CA SER A 126 -17.97 9.43 7.43
C SER A 126 -18.82 8.35 8.09
N ASN A 127 -18.26 7.15 8.27
CA ASN A 127 -18.91 6.02 8.93
C ASN A 127 -19.04 6.20 10.46
N LYS A 128 -18.45 7.26 11.04
CA LYS A 128 -18.53 7.56 12.48
C LYS A 128 -19.72 8.45 12.85
N PHE A 129 -20.45 8.96 11.86
CA PHE A 129 -21.67 9.73 12.08
C PHE A 129 -22.89 8.80 12.17
N ASP A 130 -23.94 9.27 12.84
CA ASP A 130 -25.23 8.61 12.90
C ASP A 130 -26.35 9.56 12.41
N PRO A 131 -26.92 9.35 11.21
CA PRO A 131 -26.57 8.30 10.26
C PRO A 131 -25.22 8.57 9.55
N PRO A 132 -24.57 7.54 8.97
CA PRO A 132 -23.37 7.71 8.17
C PRO A 132 -23.58 8.70 7.02
N ILE A 133 -22.57 9.56 6.76
CA ILE A 133 -22.70 10.65 5.78
C ILE A 133 -21.95 10.31 4.49
N GLY A 134 -22.67 10.25 3.37
CA GLY A 134 -22.08 10.15 2.03
C GLY A 134 -21.54 11.51 1.55
N LEU A 135 -20.28 11.55 1.14
CA LEU A 135 -19.65 12.76 0.59
C LEU A 135 -19.07 12.47 -0.80
N GLY A 136 -19.19 13.44 -1.70
CA GLY A 136 -18.66 13.33 -3.07
C GLY A 136 -17.20 13.74 -3.20
N GLY A 137 -16.59 13.28 -4.29
CA GLY A 137 -15.23 13.60 -4.68
C GLY A 137 -15.00 13.39 -6.17
N TRP A 138 -13.92 13.99 -6.68
CA TRP A 138 -13.40 13.69 -8.00
C TRP A 138 -12.62 12.38 -7.95
N HIS A 139 -12.85 11.54 -8.95
CA HIS A 139 -12.15 10.28 -9.13
C HIS A 139 -11.43 10.27 -10.47
N ALA A 140 -10.21 9.72 -10.47
CA ALA A 140 -9.46 9.40 -11.67
C ALA A 140 -9.57 7.90 -11.94
N VAL A 141 -9.99 7.49 -13.12
CA VAL A 141 -10.13 6.07 -13.51
C VAL A 141 -9.42 5.83 -14.84
N ILE A 142 -8.73 4.69 -14.95
CA ILE A 142 -8.00 4.34 -16.18
C ILE A 142 -8.99 3.77 -17.20
N ARG A 143 -9.08 4.42 -18.37
CA ARG A 143 -9.83 3.93 -19.53
C ARG A 143 -9.26 2.61 -20.02
N GLY A 144 -10.10 1.59 -20.15
CA GLY A 144 -9.69 0.30 -20.71
C GLY A 144 -8.56 -0.38 -19.94
N GLY A 145 -8.41 -0.09 -18.63
CA GLY A 145 -7.38 -0.69 -17.80
C GLY A 145 -7.41 -2.22 -17.87
N ARG A 146 -6.30 -2.81 -18.32
CA ARG A 146 -6.20 -4.27 -18.55
C ARG A 146 -5.75 -5.04 -17.30
N ALA A 147 -5.09 -4.36 -16.37
CA ALA A 147 -4.60 -4.97 -15.14
C ALA A 147 -5.76 -5.49 -14.27
N LYS A 148 -5.65 -6.74 -13.82
CA LYS A 148 -6.65 -7.41 -12.97
C LYS A 148 -5.98 -8.03 -11.76
N CYS A 149 -6.69 -8.03 -10.64
CA CYS A 149 -6.29 -8.76 -9.44
C CYS A 149 -6.43 -10.27 -9.72
N THR A 150 -5.33 -10.96 -10.01
CA THR A 150 -5.30 -12.41 -10.28
C THR A 150 -5.17 -13.24 -9.01
N PHE A 151 -4.81 -12.62 -7.88
CA PHE A 151 -4.82 -13.26 -6.57
C PHE A 151 -5.11 -12.25 -5.47
N ASN A 152 -5.88 -12.65 -4.45
CA ASN A 152 -6.15 -11.89 -3.24
C ASN A 152 -6.39 -12.87 -2.10
N ASN A 153 -5.66 -12.75 -1.01
CA ASN A 153 -5.77 -13.67 0.12
C ASN A 153 -6.92 -13.39 1.08
N GLY A 154 -7.76 -12.39 0.83
CA GLY A 154 -8.96 -12.07 1.62
C GLY A 154 -8.68 -11.48 3.01
N ILE A 155 -7.42 -11.36 3.44
CA ILE A 155 -7.05 -10.80 4.74
C ILE A 155 -7.19 -9.28 4.73
N THR A 156 -7.68 -8.71 5.83
CA THR A 156 -7.79 -7.26 5.97
C THR A 156 -6.54 -6.67 6.64
N ASN A 157 -6.01 -5.60 6.07
CA ASN A 157 -4.81 -4.88 6.53
C ASN A 157 -3.58 -5.81 6.62
N HIS A 158 -2.84 -5.78 7.73
CA HIS A 158 -1.62 -6.58 7.92
C HIS A 158 -1.84 -8.07 7.61
N GLY A 159 -0.90 -8.64 6.84
CA GLY A 159 -1.01 -10.00 6.29
C GLY A 159 -1.75 -10.07 4.95
N HIS A 160 -2.37 -8.98 4.47
CA HIS A 160 -2.98 -8.93 3.13
C HIS A 160 -1.93 -9.00 2.03
N VAL A 161 -2.20 -9.86 1.05
CA VAL A 161 -1.44 -10.00 -0.18
C VAL A 161 -2.40 -9.94 -1.36
N SER A 162 -2.07 -9.14 -2.37
CA SER A 162 -2.74 -9.19 -3.67
C SER A 162 -1.75 -9.11 -4.82
N ILE A 163 -2.12 -9.75 -5.94
CA ILE A 163 -1.29 -9.85 -7.14
C ILE A 163 -2.13 -9.36 -8.31
N TRP A 164 -1.53 -8.49 -9.11
CA TRP A 164 -2.15 -7.82 -10.23
C TRP A 164 -1.32 -8.04 -11.48
N GLU A 165 -1.98 -8.47 -12.56
CA GLU A 165 -1.34 -8.85 -13.81
C GLU A 165 -2.16 -8.36 -15.00
N GLY A 166 -1.55 -8.33 -16.19
CA GLY A 166 -2.22 -7.94 -17.42
C GLY A 166 -2.22 -6.43 -17.70
N GLY A 167 -1.41 -5.65 -16.98
CA GLY A 167 -1.11 -4.25 -17.32
C GLY A 167 -0.22 -4.14 -18.56
N ASP A 168 0.74 -3.23 -18.52
CA ASP A 168 1.75 -3.08 -19.59
C ASP A 168 2.64 -4.34 -19.69
N PRO A 169 2.57 -5.15 -20.77
CA PRO A 169 3.41 -6.35 -20.91
C PRO A 169 4.91 -6.03 -20.93
N ASP A 170 5.24 -4.81 -21.34
CA ASP A 170 6.58 -4.25 -21.38
C ASP A 170 6.97 -3.56 -20.06
N GLY A 171 6.02 -3.39 -19.15
CA GLY A 171 6.25 -2.78 -17.85
C GLY A 171 7.15 -3.62 -16.93
N PRO A 172 7.72 -2.99 -15.89
CA PRO A 172 8.51 -3.70 -14.89
C PRO A 172 7.64 -4.61 -14.02
N SER A 173 8.28 -5.53 -13.30
CA SER A 173 7.66 -6.14 -12.12
C SER A 173 7.82 -5.23 -10.89
N ILE A 174 6.72 -4.99 -10.18
CA ILE A 174 6.67 -4.11 -9.01
C ILE A 174 6.31 -4.92 -7.76
N LEU A 175 7.12 -4.76 -6.71
CA LEU A 175 6.78 -5.21 -5.36
C LEU A 175 6.46 -3.99 -4.48
N LEU A 176 5.21 -3.90 -4.03
CA LEU A 176 4.69 -2.79 -3.25
C LEU A 176 4.45 -3.22 -1.81
N PHE A 177 5.27 -2.74 -0.90
CA PHE A 177 5.01 -2.75 0.53
C PHE A 177 4.32 -1.46 0.91
N GLY A 178 3.20 -1.52 1.61
CA GLY A 178 2.67 -0.30 2.20
C GLY A 178 1.42 -0.48 3.02
N ASP A 179 0.98 0.60 3.63
CA ASP A 179 -0.27 0.60 4.40
C ASP A 179 -1.51 0.76 3.49
N SER A 180 -2.60 1.24 4.07
CA SER A 180 -3.86 1.47 3.37
C SER A 180 -3.77 2.59 2.31
N PHE A 181 -2.85 3.55 2.44
CA PHE A 181 -2.60 4.58 1.41
C PHE A 181 -2.13 3.94 0.11
N ALA A 182 -1.27 2.92 0.20
CA ALA A 182 -0.80 2.18 -0.97
C ALA A 182 -1.94 1.59 -1.82
N GLY A 183 -3.11 1.34 -1.21
CA GLY A 183 -4.28 0.74 -1.86
C GLY A 183 -4.75 1.48 -3.10
N ALA A 184 -4.88 2.82 -3.04
CA ALA A 184 -5.35 3.59 -4.20
C ALA A 184 -4.29 3.78 -5.29
N LEU A 185 -3.00 3.50 -5.00
CA LEU A 185 -1.94 3.50 -6.00
C LEU A 185 -1.96 2.24 -6.88
N VAL A 186 -2.55 1.15 -6.39
CA VAL A 186 -2.48 -0.18 -7.02
C VAL A 186 -2.94 -0.15 -8.47
N SER A 187 -4.07 0.51 -8.77
CA SER A 187 -4.60 0.55 -10.14
C SER A 187 -3.62 1.22 -11.12
N TYR A 188 -3.00 2.32 -10.72
CA TYR A 188 -2.05 3.07 -11.55
C TYR A 188 -0.72 2.35 -11.70
N LEU A 189 -0.18 1.82 -10.60
CA LEU A 189 1.06 1.05 -10.61
C LEU A 189 0.89 -0.24 -11.41
N ALA A 190 -0.22 -0.95 -11.22
CA ALA A 190 -0.51 -2.18 -11.95
C ALA A 190 -0.67 -1.92 -13.45
N HIS A 191 -1.30 -0.81 -13.83
CA HIS A 191 -1.48 -0.42 -15.23
C HIS A 191 -0.16 -0.27 -15.99
N ARG A 192 0.87 0.29 -15.34
CA ARG A 192 2.22 0.46 -15.92
C ARG A 192 3.18 -0.70 -15.65
N SER A 193 2.70 -1.80 -15.09
CA SER A 193 3.52 -2.97 -14.76
C SER A 193 3.05 -4.22 -15.49
N ARG A 194 3.96 -5.14 -15.78
CA ARG A 194 3.57 -6.48 -16.25
C ARG A 194 2.96 -7.30 -15.11
N ARG A 195 3.48 -7.07 -13.90
CA ARG A 195 3.10 -7.75 -12.66
C ARG A 195 3.33 -6.82 -11.48
N LEU A 196 2.34 -6.71 -10.61
CA LEU A 196 2.44 -6.02 -9.33
C LEU A 196 2.03 -6.95 -8.20
N VAL A 197 2.88 -7.07 -7.20
CA VAL A 197 2.59 -7.78 -5.95
C VAL A 197 2.51 -6.76 -4.84
N ARG A 198 1.39 -6.70 -4.14
CA ARG A 198 1.17 -5.81 -2.99
C ARG A 198 1.11 -6.60 -1.70
N LEU A 199 1.84 -6.13 -0.70
CA LEU A 199 1.74 -6.57 0.68
C LEU A 199 1.32 -5.39 1.55
N HIS A 200 0.29 -5.59 2.37
CA HIS A 200 -0.10 -4.58 3.34
C HIS A 200 0.80 -4.68 4.57
N THR A 201 1.91 -3.95 4.60
CA THR A 201 2.87 -3.93 5.70
C THR A 201 3.73 -2.66 5.64
N SER A 202 4.28 -2.25 6.79
CA SER A 202 5.26 -1.18 6.91
C SER A 202 6.71 -1.68 6.85
N SER A 203 6.92 -3.00 6.80
CA SER A 203 8.23 -3.66 6.84
C SER A 203 8.50 -4.46 5.56
N ILE A 204 9.77 -4.62 5.21
CA ILE A 204 10.17 -5.35 4.01
C ILE A 204 10.19 -6.84 4.30
N ASP A 205 9.44 -7.61 3.52
CA ASP A 205 9.43 -9.08 3.60
C ASP A 205 10.53 -9.66 2.70
N LYS A 206 11.58 -10.21 3.33
CA LYS A 206 12.75 -10.77 2.64
C LYS A 206 12.34 -11.89 1.68
N GLU A 207 11.51 -12.81 2.15
CA GLU A 207 11.13 -13.99 1.36
C GLU A 207 10.39 -13.59 0.09
N THR A 208 9.46 -12.64 0.18
CA THR A 208 8.73 -12.14 -0.96
C THR A 208 9.65 -11.42 -1.95
N LEU A 209 10.61 -10.63 -1.46
CA LEU A 209 11.61 -9.98 -2.30
C LEU A 209 12.41 -11.02 -3.13
N PHE A 210 12.89 -12.08 -2.48
CA PHE A 210 13.62 -13.16 -3.17
C PHE A 210 12.74 -13.99 -4.11
N ARG A 211 11.48 -14.22 -3.73
CA ARG A 211 10.51 -14.97 -4.53
C ARG A 211 10.16 -14.25 -5.82
N GLU A 212 9.82 -12.97 -5.72
CA GLU A 212 9.31 -12.19 -6.85
C GLU A 212 10.41 -11.60 -7.73
N ARG A 213 11.62 -11.42 -7.19
CA ARG A 213 12.76 -10.78 -7.89
C ARG A 213 12.31 -9.55 -8.68
N PRO A 214 11.67 -8.57 -8.01
CA PRO A 214 11.07 -7.43 -8.68
C PRO A 214 12.15 -6.53 -9.28
N GLU A 215 11.82 -5.85 -10.39
CA GLU A 215 12.68 -4.78 -10.90
C GLU A 215 12.57 -3.52 -10.05
N ILE A 216 11.39 -3.30 -9.45
CA ILE A 216 11.10 -2.12 -8.63
C ILE A 216 10.50 -2.58 -7.30
N VAL A 217 11.06 -2.09 -6.21
CA VAL A 217 10.48 -2.24 -4.87
C VAL A 217 10.05 -0.87 -4.39
N LEU A 218 8.81 -0.75 -3.90
CA LEU A 218 8.28 0.49 -3.33
C LEU A 218 7.85 0.25 -1.89
N SER A 219 8.19 1.18 -1.00
CA SER A 219 7.66 1.23 0.36
C SER A 219 6.82 2.49 0.55
N VAL A 220 5.52 2.34 0.83
CA VAL A 220 4.59 3.45 1.02
C VAL A 220 4.10 3.46 2.47
N ALA A 221 4.37 4.55 3.18
CA ALA A 221 3.91 4.74 4.55
C ALA A 221 3.30 6.13 4.74
N VAL A 222 2.21 6.22 5.49
CA VAL A 222 1.71 7.50 5.97
C VAL A 222 2.54 7.99 7.16
N GLU A 223 2.82 9.30 7.19
CA GLU A 223 3.78 9.89 8.13
C GLU A 223 3.47 9.61 9.61
N ARG A 224 2.19 9.43 9.98
CA ARG A 224 1.79 9.08 11.36
C ARG A 224 2.28 7.71 11.82
N PHE A 225 2.65 6.83 10.89
CA PHE A 225 3.25 5.53 11.20
C PHE A 225 4.77 5.58 11.37
N LEU A 226 5.41 6.71 11.08
CA LEU A 226 6.85 6.90 11.33
C LEU A 226 7.21 7.02 12.82
N ARG A 227 6.19 7.00 13.71
CA ARG A 227 6.35 6.97 15.17
C ARG A 227 6.94 5.66 15.71
N SER A 228 7.02 4.63 14.89
CA SER A 228 7.65 3.35 15.21
C SER A 228 8.69 3.01 14.15
N VAL A 229 9.80 2.40 14.57
CA VAL A 229 10.76 1.85 13.62
C VAL A 229 10.16 0.56 13.05
N PRO A 230 10.11 0.39 11.71
CA PRO A 230 9.70 -0.86 11.12
C PRO A 230 10.56 -2.03 11.62
N THR A 231 9.99 -3.23 11.66
CA THR A 231 10.75 -4.44 11.98
C THR A 231 11.78 -4.67 10.88
N GLY A 232 13.01 -5.02 11.25
CA GLY A 232 14.09 -5.26 10.29
C GLY A 232 13.77 -6.43 9.37
N MET A 233 14.27 -6.37 8.12
CA MET A 233 14.02 -7.39 7.09
C MET A 233 14.45 -8.81 7.50
N ALA A 234 15.43 -8.94 8.41
CA ALA A 234 15.87 -10.23 8.94
C ALA A 234 14.86 -10.87 9.92
N GLU A 235 14.01 -10.06 10.56
CA GLU A 235 13.09 -10.48 11.61
C GLU A 235 11.62 -10.48 11.14
N PHE A 236 11.29 -9.66 10.13
CA PHE A 236 9.93 -9.55 9.63
C PHE A 236 9.56 -10.70 8.69
N SER A 237 8.33 -11.20 8.85
CA SER A 237 7.67 -12.05 7.86
C SER A 237 6.18 -11.76 7.82
N TYR A 238 5.62 -11.52 6.62
CA TYR A 238 4.18 -11.31 6.47
C TYR A 238 3.36 -12.54 6.87
N LYS A 239 3.97 -13.74 6.84
CA LYS A 239 3.32 -15.00 7.25
C LYS A 239 3.03 -15.02 8.75
N THR A 240 3.80 -14.27 9.55
CA THR A 240 3.51 -14.10 10.98
C THR A 240 2.21 -13.34 11.18
N ASP A 241 2.04 -12.22 10.47
CA ASP A 241 0.79 -11.44 10.48
C ASP A 241 -0.39 -12.27 9.97
N LEU A 242 -0.18 -13.02 8.88
CA LEU A 242 -1.16 -13.93 8.31
C LEU A 242 -1.63 -14.97 9.32
N ARG A 243 -0.69 -15.66 9.99
CA ARG A 243 -1.02 -16.67 11.02
C ARG A 243 -1.82 -16.07 12.17
N GLN A 244 -1.41 -14.90 12.67
CA GLN A 244 -2.13 -14.21 13.75
C GLN A 244 -3.56 -13.85 13.32
N LYS A 245 -3.74 -13.36 12.10
CA LYS A 245 -5.05 -13.03 11.54
C LYS A 245 -5.94 -14.27 11.40
N LEU A 246 -5.39 -15.35 10.85
CA LEU A 246 -6.13 -16.60 10.68
C LEU A 246 -6.54 -17.23 12.02
N GLN A 247 -5.68 -17.15 13.04
CA GLN A 247 -6.01 -17.60 14.40
C GLN A 247 -7.13 -16.79 15.05
N ALA A 248 -7.30 -15.52 14.67
CA ALA A 248 -8.35 -14.66 15.20
C ALA A 248 -9.71 -14.83 14.49
N LEU A 249 -9.76 -15.56 13.37
CA LEU A 249 -11.01 -15.86 12.66
C LEU A 249 -11.77 -17.00 13.36
N ASP A 250 -13.10 -16.90 13.37
CA ASP A 250 -13.95 -18.02 13.76
C ASP A 250 -13.85 -19.19 12.74
N ASP A 251 -14.35 -20.36 13.13
CA ASP A 251 -14.23 -21.59 12.32
C ASP A 251 -14.96 -21.47 10.98
N ALA A 252 -16.09 -20.75 10.92
CA ALA A 252 -16.87 -20.56 9.71
C ALA A 252 -16.10 -19.69 8.70
N ALA A 253 -15.63 -18.53 9.14
CA ALA A 253 -14.82 -17.62 8.33
C ALA A 253 -13.52 -18.28 7.85
N ARG A 254 -12.87 -19.10 8.69
CA ARG A 254 -11.68 -19.88 8.28
C ARG A 254 -12.00 -20.90 7.19
N LYS A 255 -13.12 -21.62 7.33
CA LYS A 255 -13.55 -22.63 6.36
C LYS A 255 -13.89 -21.98 5.02
N ASP A 256 -14.62 -20.88 5.04
CA ASP A 256 -15.00 -20.14 3.84
C ASP A 256 -13.76 -19.61 3.12
N LEU A 257 -12.82 -19.00 3.86
CA LEU A 257 -11.57 -18.51 3.30
C LEU A 257 -10.73 -19.66 2.71
N SER A 258 -10.63 -20.79 3.39
CA SER A 258 -9.86 -21.95 2.91
C SER A 258 -10.47 -22.54 1.65
N ALA A 259 -11.80 -22.66 1.59
CA ALA A 259 -12.51 -23.16 0.41
C ALA A 259 -12.30 -22.23 -0.78
N ASP A 260 -12.40 -20.92 -0.58
CA ASP A 260 -12.13 -19.91 -1.61
C ASP A 260 -10.68 -20.00 -2.13
N MET A 261 -9.70 -20.15 -1.23
CA MET A 261 -8.29 -20.26 -1.61
C MET A 261 -7.97 -21.55 -2.39
N LEU A 262 -8.63 -22.67 -2.09
CA LEU A 262 -8.47 -23.92 -2.84
C LEU A 262 -9.06 -23.82 -4.25
N GLN A 263 -10.13 -23.05 -4.43
CA GLN A 263 -10.77 -22.84 -5.75
C GLN A 263 -10.00 -21.84 -6.62
N ARG A 264 -9.33 -20.84 -6.02
CA ARG A 264 -8.69 -19.73 -6.74
C ARG A 264 -7.18 -19.90 -6.95
N GLN A 265 -6.69 -21.12 -7.19
CA GLN A 265 -5.26 -21.36 -7.42
C GLN A 265 -4.89 -21.33 -8.91
N PRO A 266 -4.53 -20.18 -9.52
CA PRO A 266 -3.74 -20.25 -10.73
C PRO A 266 -2.37 -20.82 -10.38
N PRO A 267 -1.80 -21.72 -11.21
CA PRO A 267 -0.48 -22.31 -10.96
C PRO A 267 0.61 -21.26 -10.69
N THR A 268 0.50 -20.08 -11.27
CA THR A 268 1.45 -18.97 -11.17
C THR A 268 1.50 -18.30 -9.79
N ASN A 269 0.46 -18.44 -8.95
CA ASN A 269 0.41 -17.84 -7.61
C ASN A 269 0.26 -18.88 -6.49
N ALA A 270 0.47 -20.17 -6.80
CA ALA A 270 0.28 -21.28 -5.87
C ALA A 270 1.10 -21.16 -4.58
N ALA A 271 2.29 -20.54 -4.64
CA ALA A 271 3.12 -20.33 -3.44
C ALA A 271 2.42 -19.46 -2.38
N TYR A 272 1.72 -18.39 -2.78
CA TYR A 272 0.98 -17.54 -1.84
C TYR A 272 -0.27 -18.22 -1.28
N ALA A 273 -0.94 -19.03 -2.08
CA ALA A 273 -2.04 -19.87 -1.59
C ALA A 273 -1.52 -20.90 -0.57
N ALA A 274 -0.37 -21.54 -0.86
CA ALA A 274 0.28 -22.47 0.05
C ALA A 274 0.68 -21.79 1.37
N ASP A 275 1.14 -20.53 1.34
CA ASP A 275 1.46 -19.78 2.56
C ASP A 275 0.24 -19.57 3.47
N ILE A 276 -0.94 -19.34 2.88
CA ILE A 276 -2.20 -19.23 3.63
C ILE A 276 -2.56 -20.57 4.24
N LEU A 277 -2.58 -21.63 3.43
CA LEU A 277 -2.95 -22.97 3.90
C LEU A 277 -2.00 -23.46 5.00
N ALA A 278 -0.70 -23.21 4.87
CA ALA A 278 0.31 -23.55 5.88
C ALA A 278 0.23 -22.67 7.14
N SER A 279 -0.43 -21.51 7.07
CA SER A 279 -0.63 -20.60 8.20
C SER A 279 -1.96 -20.84 8.94
N MET A 280 -2.82 -21.72 8.42
CA MET A 280 -4.06 -22.12 9.09
C MET A 280 -3.74 -22.91 10.37
N PRO A 281 -4.52 -22.73 11.45
CA PRO A 281 -4.40 -23.60 12.62
C PRO A 281 -4.64 -25.05 12.22
N SER A 282 -3.72 -25.96 12.57
CA SER A 282 -3.97 -27.39 12.50
C SER A 282 -5.18 -27.70 13.36
N GLY A 283 -6.23 -28.29 12.77
CA GLY A 283 -7.48 -28.58 13.48
C GLY A 283 -7.20 -29.27 14.81
N GLN A 284 -7.73 -28.72 15.90
CA GLN A 284 -7.80 -29.49 17.14
C GLN A 284 -8.55 -30.78 16.81
N GLY A 285 -7.90 -31.91 17.04
CA GLY A 285 -8.43 -33.22 16.72
C GLY A 285 -9.85 -33.34 17.25
N SER A 286 -10.75 -33.78 16.38
CA SER A 286 -12.00 -34.39 16.81
C SER A 286 -11.65 -35.49 17.81
N THR A 287 -11.90 -35.25 19.09
CA THR A 287 -12.09 -36.36 20.04
C THR A 287 -13.30 -37.13 19.53
N LEU A 288 -13.03 -38.24 18.83
CA LEU A 288 -14.04 -39.27 18.60
C LEU A 288 -14.53 -39.71 20.00
N PRO A 289 -15.85 -39.66 20.29
CA PRO A 289 -16.36 -40.28 21.49
C PRO A 289 -16.13 -41.79 21.40
N ALA A 290 -15.63 -42.34 22.50
CA ALA A 290 -15.39 -43.77 22.71
C ALA A 290 -16.67 -44.60 22.64
#